data_AF-A0A845YP59-F1
#
_entry.id   AF-A0A845YP59-F1
#
_cell.length_a   1.000
_cell.length_b   1.000
_cell.length_c   1.000
_cell.angle_alpha   90.00
_cell.angle_beta   90.00
_cell.angle_gamma   90.00
#
_symmetry.space_group_name_H-M   'P 1'
#
loop_
_entity.id
_entity.type
_entity.pdbx_description
1 polymer ?
#
loop_
_entity_poly.entity_id
_entity_poly.type
_entity_poly.pdbx_seq_one_letter_code
_entity_poly.pdbx_strand_id
1 'polypeptide(L)' 'MKTLPKERRYETLSYLPPLTDAQIERQIHYVLDQGYFPAIEFNEDSDPTAYYWTMWKLPLFNAKSTR' A
#
# COMPACT_ATOMS: atom_id res chain seq x y z
N MET A 1 1.18 -12.86 -31.46
CA MET A 1 2.04 -12.88 -30.26
C MET A 1 2.48 -11.46 -29.98
N LYS A 2 2.35 -10.97 -28.73
CA LYS A 2 2.93 -9.69 -28.31
C LYS A 2 4.09 -9.99 -27.36
N THR A 3 5.22 -9.31 -27.54
CA THR A 3 6.34 -9.38 -26.59
C THR A 3 6.01 -8.56 -25.36
N LEU A 4 6.16 -9.14 -24.17
CA LEU A 4 5.87 -8.45 -22.91
C LEU A 4 6.98 -7.43 -22.61
N PRO A 5 6.65 -6.15 -22.30
CA PRO A 5 7.64 -5.17 -21.89
C PRO A 5 8.19 -5.49 -20.48
N LYS A 6 9.41 -5.05 -20.21
CA LYS A 6 9.98 -5.04 -18.86
C LYS A 6 9.64 -3.71 -18.20
N GLU A 7 8.99 -3.76 -17.04
CA GLU A 7 8.57 -2.59 -16.26
C GLU A 7 8.80 -2.90 -14.78
N ARG A 8 9.26 -1.91 -14.00
CA ARG A 8 9.45 -2.06 -12.55
C ARG A 8 8.09 -2.22 -11.87
N ARG A 9 8.04 -3.03 -10.81
CA ARG A 9 6.84 -3.34 -10.02
C ARG A 9 7.07 -3.02 -8.54
N TYR A 10 5.99 -2.99 -7.77
CA TYR A 10 5.95 -2.49 -6.39
C TYR A 10 5.09 -3.40 -5.50
N GLU A 11 5.32 -4.71 -5.59
CA GLU A 11 4.60 -5.74 -4.83
C GLU A 11 3.07 -5.78 -5.08
N THR A 12 2.30 -6.24 -4.09
CA THR A 12 0.86 -6.48 -4.15
C THR A 12 0.12 -5.31 -4.80
N LEU A 13 -0.75 -5.62 -5.77
CA LEU A 13 -1.55 -4.69 -6.58
C LEU A 13 -0.81 -3.95 -7.72
N SER A 14 0.53 -3.98 -7.80
CA SER A 14 1.29 -3.21 -8.81
C SER A 14 1.19 -3.68 -10.28
N TYR A 15 0.48 -4.78 -10.52
CA TYR A 15 0.13 -5.27 -11.87
C TYR A 15 -1.29 -4.84 -12.32
N LEU A 16 -2.07 -4.25 -11.42
CA LEU A 16 -3.37 -3.67 -11.73
C LEU A 16 -3.19 -2.21 -12.20
N PRO A 17 -4.21 -1.60 -12.82
CA PRO A 17 -4.24 -0.14 -12.98
C PRO A 17 -4.06 0.57 -11.63
N PRO A 18 -3.46 1.78 -11.60
CA PRO A 18 -3.39 2.58 -10.39
C PRO A 18 -4.76 2.71 -9.74
N LEU A 19 -4.82 2.45 -8.43
CA LEU A 19 -6.07 2.48 -7.70
C LEU A 19 -6.60 3.92 -7.63
N THR A 20 -7.91 4.07 -7.78
CA THR A 20 -8.58 5.33 -7.45
C THR A 20 -8.69 5.49 -5.93
N ASP A 21 -8.89 6.72 -5.45
CA ASP A 21 -9.09 7.00 -4.02
C ASP A 21 -10.21 6.15 -3.42
N ALA A 22 -11.30 5.92 -4.16
CA ALA A 22 -12.40 5.06 -3.70
C ALA A 22 -11.99 3.57 -3.58
N GLN A 23 -11.07 3.09 -4.43
CA GLN A 23 -10.53 1.74 -4.31
C GLN A 23 -9.54 1.63 -3.15
N ILE A 24 -8.75 2.68 -2.89
CA ILE A 24 -7.85 2.77 -1.73
C ILE A 24 -8.67 2.79 -0.43
N GLU A 25 -9.72 3.62 -0.35
CA GLU A 25 -10.63 3.71 0.80
C GLU A 25 -11.23 2.34 1.14
N ARG A 26 -11.59 1.54 0.12
CA ARG A 26 -12.08 0.16 0.33
C ARG A 26 -11.03 -0.79 0.89
N GLN A 27 -9.76 -0.65 0.52
CA GLN A 27 -8.68 -1.45 1.13
C GLN A 27 -8.47 -1.06 2.60
N ILE A 28 -8.51 0.24 2.90
CA ILE A 28 -8.40 0.72 4.28
C ILE A 28 -9.59 0.23 5.11
N HIS A 29 -10.81 0.29 4.60
CA HIS A 29 -11.98 -0.28 5.27
C HIS A 29 -11.82 -1.77 5.58
N TYR A 30 -11.32 -2.56 4.63
CA TYR A 30 -11.02 -3.97 4.89
C TYR A 30 -10.03 -4.15 6.05
N VAL A 31 -8.94 -3.37 6.09
CA VAL A 31 -7.97 -3.39 7.19
C VAL A 31 -8.66 -3.12 8.54
N LEU A 32 -9.55 -2.13 8.60
CA LEU A 32 -10.30 -1.80 9.81
C LEU A 32 -11.30 -2.91 10.21
N ASP A 33 -12.04 -3.46 9.25
CA ASP A 33 -13.03 -4.52 9.48
C ASP A 33 -12.39 -5.83 9.98
N GLN A 34 -11.14 -6.10 9.57
CA GLN A 34 -10.37 -7.23 10.08
C GLN A 34 -9.75 -6.97 11.47
N GLY A 35 -9.86 -5.76 12.00
CA GLY A 35 -9.23 -5.37 13.28
C GLY A 35 -7.72 -5.18 13.19
N TYR A 36 -7.17 -4.97 11.99
CA TYR A 36 -5.77 -4.64 11.80
C TYR A 36 -5.49 -3.15 12.07
N PHE A 37 -4.25 -2.81 12.35
CA PHE A 37 -3.82 -1.43 12.58
C PHE A 37 -3.19 -0.84 11.30
N PRO A 38 -3.82 0.14 10.64
CA PRO A 38 -3.22 0.81 9.50
C PRO A 38 -1.92 1.53 9.90
N ALA A 39 -0.94 1.50 9.02
CA ALA A 39 0.30 2.27 9.12
C ALA A 39 0.63 2.86 7.76
N ILE A 40 1.42 3.94 7.78
CA ILE A 40 1.90 4.62 6.58
C ILE A 40 3.42 4.66 6.65
N GLU A 41 4.06 4.29 5.55
CA GLU A 41 5.51 4.24 5.41
C GLU A 41 5.91 4.91 4.10
N PHE A 42 7.12 5.45 4.05
CA PHE A 42 7.69 6.07 2.86
C PHE A 42 9.21 5.82 2.78
N ASN A 43 9.75 5.84 1.57
CA ASN A 43 11.17 5.72 1.32
C ASN A 43 11.53 6.43 0.01
N GLU A 44 12.79 6.84 -0.13
CA GLU A 44 13.29 7.54 -1.34
C GLU A 44 13.43 6.59 -2.54
N ASP A 45 13.59 5.30 -2.27
CA ASP A 45 13.62 4.24 -3.28
C ASP A 45 12.72 3.04 -2.88
N SER A 46 12.67 2.03 -3.74
CA SER A 46 11.93 0.79 -3.47
C SER A 46 12.82 -0.40 -3.79
N ASP A 47 14.02 -0.43 -3.21
CA ASP A 47 14.91 -1.59 -3.31
C ASP A 47 14.27 -2.82 -2.62
N PRO A 48 14.03 -3.93 -3.33
CA PRO A 48 13.41 -5.13 -2.73
C PRO A 48 14.30 -5.82 -1.68
N THR A 49 15.57 -5.44 -1.56
CA THR A 49 16.51 -5.97 -0.55
C THR A 49 16.53 -5.13 0.73
N ALA A 50 15.92 -3.94 0.73
CA ALA A 50 15.81 -3.10 1.90
C ALA A 50 14.66 -3.58 2.80
N TYR A 51 14.94 -3.78 4.10
CA TYR A 51 13.96 -4.29 5.06
C TYR A 51 13.07 -3.23 5.71
N TYR A 52 13.52 -1.97 5.75
CA TYR A 52 12.86 -0.92 6.53
C TYR A 52 12.64 0.34 5.72
N TRP A 53 11.41 0.86 5.79
CA TRP A 53 11.05 2.19 5.31
C TRP A 53 10.87 3.14 6.50
N THR A 54 10.83 4.44 6.22
CA THR A 54 10.60 5.44 7.27
C THR A 54 9.11 5.49 7.59
N MET A 55 8.77 5.28 8.86
CA MET A 55 7.38 5.35 9.33
C MET A 55 6.89 6.79 9.38
N TRP A 56 5.70 7.04 8.84
CA TRP A 56 5.01 8.31 9.03
C TRP A 56 4.28 8.33 10.37
N LYS A 57 4.78 9.15 11.31
CA LYS A 57 4.24 9.26 12.68
C LYS A 57 4.26 7.89 13.40
N LEU A 58 3.09 7.33 13.70
CA LEU A 58 2.89 6.06 14.39
C LEU A 58 1.72 5.31 13.73
N PRO A 59 1.59 3.98 13.91
CA PRO A 59 0.42 3.24 13.48
C PRO A 59 -0.86 3.82 14.07
N LEU A 60 -1.95 3.79 13.31
CA LEU A 60 -3.24 4.37 13.71
C LEU A 60 -4.02 3.34 14.54
N PHE A 61 -3.58 3.13 15.78
CA PHE A 61 -4.22 2.18 16.69
C PHE A 61 -5.69 2.52 16.92
N ASN A 62 -6.55 1.50 16.83
CA ASN A 62 -8.01 1.61 17.00
C ASN A 62 -8.69 2.67 16.11
N ALA A 63 -8.12 2.97 14.93
CA ALA A 63 -8.82 3.76 13.92
C ALA A 63 -10.17 3.12 13.59
N LYS A 64 -11.20 3.95 13.40
CA LYS A 64 -12.58 3.49 13.12
C LYS A 64 -13.18 4.09 11.85
N SER A 65 -12.45 5.01 11.21
CA SER A 65 -12.92 5.78 10.07
C SER A 65 -11.78 5.98 9.08
N THR A 66 -12.12 6.00 7.80
CA THR A 66 -11.26 6.40 6.68
C THR A 66 -11.26 7.91 6.45
N ARG A 67 -12.11 8.65 7.17
CA ARG A 67 -12.32 10.10 7.09
C ARG A 67 -12.19 10.77 8.45
#